data_AF-A0A1F5PKP7-F1
#
_entry.id   AF-A0A1F5PKP7-F1
#
_cell.length_a   1.000
_cell.length_b   1.000
_cell.length_c   1.000
_cell.angle_alpha   90.00
_cell.angle_beta   90.00
_cell.angle_gamma   90.00
#
_symmetry.space_group_name_H-M   'P 1'
#
loop_
_entity.id
_entity.type
_entity.pdbx_description
1 polymer ?
#
loop_
_entity_poly.entity_id
_entity_poly.type
_entity_poly.pdbx_seq_one_letter_code
_entity_poly.pdbx_strand_id
1 'polypeptide(L)'
;MTEQSKNWLIGLIILIIVAVGLWVYKANKNESSQVPLNQESGTGRLVVAVTDAAASLQNIKAVNLTVDQIEVQGTSQGWVTVTETDQTVDLISLKNSNSWELLAQAEIEAGIYNQIRLDVSKVVVVMTDGTQVTAQLPSGELKLVGKLVVESGQTSTIAIDFLLDKSLHITGNGKVILTPVVKLEIKSNANVEVDSANTVTIKSGRIEESSTQGMDIDGTVKNNFEVTSDLDLIGNTIHASTKSQSEGGLKISAAKATDLAKASAQIDTVISVQLITQNNKKVWQVGGLLNLIPKIVYVDATSGVIVNSSAGQ
;
A
#
# COMPACT_ATOMS: atom_id res chain seq x y z
N MET A 1 68.83 -23.39 -42.36
CA MET A 1 67.99 -22.19 -42.22
C MET A 1 68.87 -21.04 -41.77
N THR A 2 69.04 -20.03 -42.62
CA THR A 2 69.85 -18.82 -42.36
C THR A 2 69.17 -17.95 -41.29
N GLU A 3 69.92 -17.17 -40.51
CA GLU A 3 69.37 -16.33 -39.41
C GLU A 3 68.22 -15.42 -39.85
N GLN A 4 68.22 -14.98 -41.11
CA GLN A 4 67.15 -14.19 -41.71
C GLN A 4 65.79 -14.92 -41.74
N SER A 5 65.79 -16.24 -41.92
CA SER A 5 64.58 -17.08 -41.89
C SER A 5 64.06 -17.32 -40.46
N LYS A 6 64.92 -17.22 -39.43
CA LYS A 6 64.51 -17.34 -38.02
C LYS A 6 63.79 -16.08 -37.53
N ASN A 7 64.24 -14.89 -37.96
CA ASN A 7 63.64 -13.62 -37.53
C ASN A 7 62.25 -13.36 -38.15
N TRP A 8 62.01 -13.85 -39.38
CA TRP A 8 60.68 -13.81 -39.99
C TRP A 8 59.70 -14.74 -39.29
N LEU A 9 60.13 -15.96 -38.92
CA LEU A 9 59.32 -16.92 -38.16
C LEU A 9 58.97 -16.41 -36.75
N ILE A 10 59.90 -15.75 -36.06
CA ILE A 10 59.65 -15.15 -34.73
C ILE A 10 58.64 -14.00 -34.82
N GLY A 11 58.73 -13.14 -35.85
CA GLY A 11 57.76 -12.07 -36.08
C GLY A 11 56.34 -12.58 -36.37
N LEU A 12 56.22 -13.70 -37.09
CA LEU A 12 54.93 -14.32 -37.43
C LEU A 12 54.27 -14.99 -36.21
N ILE A 13 55.07 -15.60 -35.33
CA ILE A 13 54.60 -16.22 -34.08
C ILE A 13 54.09 -15.16 -33.09
N ILE A 14 54.77 -14.01 -32.96
CA ILE A 14 54.32 -12.90 -32.08
C ILE A 14 52.99 -12.32 -32.58
N LEU A 15 52.80 -12.19 -33.90
CA LEU A 15 51.58 -11.65 -34.50
C LEU A 15 50.37 -12.60 -34.29
N ILE A 16 50.59 -13.92 -34.33
CA ILE A 16 49.57 -14.93 -34.02
C ILE A 16 49.21 -14.91 -32.53
N ILE A 17 50.18 -14.77 -31.62
CA ILE A 17 49.90 -14.71 -30.17
C ILE A 17 49.11 -13.45 -29.82
N VAL A 18 49.40 -12.30 -30.44
CA VAL A 18 48.62 -11.06 -30.25
C VAL A 18 47.22 -11.17 -30.83
N ALA A 19 47.05 -11.81 -32.00
CA ALA A 19 45.73 -12.03 -32.59
C ALA A 19 44.87 -13.01 -31.77
N VAL A 20 45.46 -14.08 -31.24
CA VAL A 20 44.80 -15.03 -30.33
C VAL A 20 44.51 -14.36 -28.98
N GLY A 21 45.42 -13.55 -28.44
CA GLY A 21 45.21 -12.77 -27.23
C GLY A 21 44.07 -11.75 -27.35
N LEU A 22 43.94 -11.08 -28.50
CA LEU A 22 42.82 -10.18 -28.81
C LEU A 22 41.50 -10.93 -29.04
N TRP A 23 41.55 -12.13 -29.63
CA TRP A 23 40.38 -12.98 -29.80
C TRP A 23 39.90 -13.54 -28.46
N VAL A 24 40.80 -13.99 -27.58
CA VAL A 24 40.49 -14.41 -26.20
C VAL A 24 40.03 -13.23 -25.36
N TYR A 25 40.63 -12.04 -25.48
CA TYR A 25 40.15 -10.84 -24.76
C TYR A 25 38.74 -10.42 -25.21
N LYS A 26 38.38 -10.59 -26.49
CA LYS A 26 37.02 -10.37 -26.99
C LYS A 26 36.05 -11.49 -26.62
N ALA A 27 36.50 -12.74 -26.62
CA ALA A 27 35.70 -13.91 -26.24
C ALA A 27 35.53 -14.07 -24.71
N ASN A 28 36.33 -13.37 -23.91
CA ASN A 28 36.22 -13.35 -22.45
C ASN A 28 35.43 -12.14 -21.91
N LYS A 29 34.80 -11.36 -22.81
CA LYS A 29 33.58 -10.60 -22.50
C LYS A 29 32.36 -11.51 -22.68
N ASN A 30 32.36 -12.64 -21.98
CA ASN A 30 31.14 -13.38 -21.73
C ASN A 30 30.30 -12.52 -20.77
N GLU A 31 29.18 -12.03 -21.27
CA GLU A 31 27.91 -12.70 -21.00
C GLU A 31 27.70 -12.79 -19.50
N SER A 32 27.32 -11.66 -18.91
CA SER A 32 26.37 -11.72 -17.81
C SER A 32 25.18 -12.52 -18.33
N SER A 33 25.13 -13.81 -18.00
CA SER A 33 23.93 -14.65 -18.13
C SER A 33 22.85 -14.05 -17.23
N GLN A 34 22.28 -12.94 -17.67
CA GLN A 34 20.91 -12.61 -17.33
C GLN A 34 20.12 -13.76 -17.95
N VAL A 35 19.66 -14.68 -17.11
CA VAL A 35 18.53 -15.54 -17.48
C VAL A 35 17.51 -14.58 -18.10
N PRO A 36 17.11 -14.74 -19.37
CA PRO A 36 16.07 -13.88 -19.91
C PRO A 36 14.89 -14.05 -18.97
N LEU A 37 14.44 -12.97 -18.34
CA LEU A 37 13.08 -12.94 -17.83
C LEU A 37 12.24 -13.26 -19.06
N ASN A 38 11.72 -14.49 -19.12
CA ASN A 38 10.73 -14.86 -20.09
C ASN A 38 9.56 -13.94 -19.77
N GLN A 39 9.52 -12.77 -20.42
CA GLN A 39 8.32 -11.94 -20.40
C GLN A 39 7.32 -12.77 -21.17
N GLU A 40 6.44 -13.44 -20.42
CA GLU A 40 5.25 -14.01 -21.01
C GLU A 40 4.58 -12.88 -21.79
N SER A 41 4.43 -13.09 -23.09
CA SER A 41 3.77 -12.12 -23.96
C SER A 41 2.27 -12.43 -23.99
N GLY A 42 1.46 -11.38 -24.02
CA GLY A 42 -0.01 -11.47 -23.99
C GLY A 42 -0.59 -11.00 -22.66
N THR A 43 -1.91 -11.12 -22.54
CA THR A 43 -2.67 -10.67 -21.37
C THR A 43 -3.16 -11.86 -20.55
N GLY A 44 -3.39 -11.62 -19.27
CA GLY A 44 -4.15 -12.48 -18.40
C GLY A 44 -5.29 -11.71 -17.74
N ARG A 45 -6.30 -12.45 -17.29
CA ARG A 45 -7.46 -11.90 -16.60
C ARG A 45 -7.14 -11.66 -15.14
N LEU A 46 -7.25 -10.42 -14.67
CA LEU A 46 -7.23 -10.07 -13.26
C LEU A 46 -8.65 -9.91 -12.73
N VAL A 47 -8.95 -10.50 -11.57
CA VAL A 47 -10.20 -10.32 -10.82
C VAL A 47 -9.88 -9.75 -9.44
N VAL A 48 -10.51 -8.64 -9.08
CA VAL A 48 -10.40 -8.03 -7.75
C VAL A 48 -11.72 -8.21 -7.02
N ALA A 49 -11.69 -8.88 -5.87
CA ALA A 49 -12.86 -9.20 -5.07
C ALA A 49 -12.68 -8.73 -3.63
N VAL A 50 -13.79 -8.38 -3.00
CA VAL A 50 -13.84 -7.87 -1.63
C VAL A 50 -14.85 -8.64 -0.79
N THR A 51 -14.56 -8.77 0.50
CA THR A 51 -15.50 -9.26 1.51
C THR A 51 -15.20 -8.62 2.86
N ASP A 52 -15.96 -9.00 3.88
CA ASP A 52 -15.64 -8.78 5.30
C ASP A 52 -16.04 -10.05 6.07
N ALA A 53 -15.09 -10.69 6.76
CA ALA A 53 -15.35 -11.86 7.59
C ALA A 53 -15.18 -11.59 9.09
N ALA A 54 -15.10 -10.32 9.49
CA ALA A 54 -14.82 -9.87 10.85
C ALA A 54 -15.94 -10.15 11.87
N ALA A 55 -15.64 -9.96 13.16
CA ALA A 55 -16.65 -10.05 14.22
C ALA A 55 -17.77 -9.01 14.05
N SER A 56 -18.93 -9.25 14.65
CA SER A 56 -20.08 -8.35 14.51
C SER A 56 -19.89 -7.08 15.31
N LEU A 57 -19.94 -5.95 14.59
CA LEU A 57 -19.98 -4.63 15.19
C LEU A 57 -21.37 -4.36 15.76
N GLN A 58 -21.41 -3.87 16.99
CA GLN A 58 -22.65 -3.45 17.63
C GLN A 58 -23.07 -2.07 17.11
N ASN A 59 -24.37 -1.81 17.03
CA ASN A 59 -24.96 -0.51 16.64
C ASN A 59 -24.64 -0.03 15.21
N ILE A 60 -24.05 -0.87 14.36
CA ILE A 60 -23.81 -0.58 12.95
C ILE A 60 -24.70 -1.46 12.08
N LYS A 61 -25.40 -0.84 11.13
CA LYS A 61 -26.28 -1.49 10.16
C LYS A 61 -25.59 -1.77 8.84
N ALA A 62 -24.80 -0.82 8.32
CA ALA A 62 -24.12 -0.93 7.04
C ALA A 62 -22.82 -0.13 7.03
N VAL A 63 -21.86 -0.56 6.21
CA VAL A 63 -20.60 0.16 5.96
C VAL A 63 -20.38 0.19 4.45
N ASN A 64 -20.77 1.30 3.83
CA ASN A 64 -20.66 1.50 2.39
C ASN A 64 -19.27 2.04 2.06
N LEU A 65 -18.44 1.23 1.42
CA LEU A 65 -17.12 1.60 0.91
C LEU A 65 -17.24 1.92 -0.57
N THR A 66 -16.87 3.13 -0.98
CA THR A 66 -16.79 3.55 -2.38
C THR A 66 -15.35 3.63 -2.84
N VAL A 67 -15.03 2.87 -3.89
CA VAL A 67 -13.73 2.82 -4.57
C VAL A 67 -13.91 3.38 -5.98
N ASP A 68 -13.17 4.41 -6.35
CA ASP A 68 -13.24 5.08 -7.66
C ASP A 68 -12.22 4.52 -8.67
N GLN A 69 -11.02 4.19 -8.20
CA GLN A 69 -9.96 3.66 -9.04
C GLN A 69 -9.25 2.47 -8.39
N ILE A 70 -8.88 1.49 -9.22
CA ILE A 70 -7.98 0.41 -8.80
C ILE A 70 -6.80 0.35 -9.77
N GLU A 71 -5.59 0.36 -9.24
CA GLU A 71 -4.35 0.25 -9.99
C GLU A 71 -3.47 -0.86 -9.42
N VAL A 72 -2.66 -1.50 -10.25
CA VAL A 72 -1.60 -2.41 -9.85
C VAL A 72 -0.26 -1.91 -10.37
N GLN A 73 0.79 -1.99 -9.56
CA GLN A 73 2.12 -1.53 -9.96
C GLN A 73 2.96 -2.70 -10.47
N GLY A 74 3.27 -2.67 -11.77
CA GLY A 74 4.18 -3.62 -12.41
C GLY A 74 5.62 -3.26 -12.08
N THR A 75 6.43 -4.28 -11.77
CA THR A 75 7.86 -4.10 -11.42
C THR A 75 8.68 -3.41 -12.52
N SER A 76 8.24 -3.51 -13.78
CA SER A 76 8.86 -2.91 -14.96
C SER A 76 7.98 -1.90 -15.72
N GLN A 77 6.68 -1.84 -15.44
CA GLN A 77 5.68 -1.12 -16.24
C GLN A 77 5.10 0.12 -15.55
N GLY A 78 5.39 0.33 -14.26
CA GLY A 78 4.75 1.39 -13.48
C GLY A 78 3.32 1.02 -13.10
N TRP A 79 2.47 2.03 -12.85
CA TRP A 79 1.07 1.81 -12.49
C TRP A 79 0.24 1.43 -13.72
N VAL A 80 -0.55 0.37 -13.59
CA VAL A 80 -1.49 -0.14 -14.58
C VAL A 80 -2.88 -0.05 -13.99
N THR A 81 -3.77 0.69 -14.64
CA THR A 81 -5.15 0.86 -14.22
C THR A 81 -5.97 -0.39 -14.50
N VAL A 82 -6.65 -0.91 -13.49
CA VAL A 82 -7.56 -2.05 -13.57
C VAL A 82 -9.00 -1.59 -13.82
N THR A 83 -9.41 -0.51 -13.15
CA THR A 83 -10.70 0.16 -13.37
C THR A 83 -10.61 1.62 -12.91
N GLU A 84 -11.43 2.48 -13.54
CA GLU A 84 -11.73 3.87 -13.13
C GLU A 84 -13.24 4.05 -12.90
N THR A 85 -13.97 2.94 -12.76
CA THR A 85 -15.43 2.95 -12.55
C THR A 85 -15.74 2.82 -11.07
N ASP A 86 -16.38 3.84 -10.51
CA ASP A 86 -16.87 3.85 -9.14
C ASP A 86 -17.66 2.58 -8.80
N GLN A 87 -17.22 1.88 -7.75
CA GLN A 87 -17.94 0.77 -7.12
C GLN A 87 -18.23 1.11 -5.67
N THR A 88 -19.44 0.80 -5.22
CA THR A 88 -19.80 0.90 -3.80
C THR A 88 -20.26 -0.45 -3.30
N VAL A 89 -19.64 -0.93 -2.23
CA VAL A 89 -19.96 -2.22 -1.59
C VAL A 89 -20.40 -2.00 -0.15
N ASP A 90 -21.41 -2.72 0.31
CA ASP A 90 -21.77 -2.77 1.74
C ASP A 90 -21.09 -3.96 2.41
N LEU A 91 -19.98 -3.66 3.10
CA LEU A 91 -19.15 -4.67 3.74
C LEU A 91 -19.91 -5.47 4.80
N ILE A 92 -20.88 -4.87 5.50
CA ILE A 92 -21.70 -5.59 6.50
C ILE A 92 -22.62 -6.60 5.80
N SER A 93 -23.17 -6.24 4.65
CA SER A 93 -23.98 -7.15 3.85
C SER A 93 -23.16 -8.36 3.38
N LEU A 94 -21.95 -8.14 2.86
CA LEU A 94 -21.05 -9.21 2.41
C LEU A 94 -20.70 -10.21 3.51
N LYS A 95 -20.43 -9.69 4.70
CA LYS A 95 -20.25 -10.53 5.88
C LYS A 95 -21.47 -11.38 6.18
N ASN A 96 -22.65 -10.76 6.22
CA ASN A 96 -23.89 -11.44 6.58
C ASN A 96 -24.26 -12.54 5.58
N SER A 97 -23.98 -12.34 4.29
CA SER A 97 -24.17 -13.34 3.24
C SER A 97 -22.99 -14.31 3.08
N ASN A 98 -21.87 -14.08 3.77
CA ASN A 98 -20.62 -14.81 3.61
C ASN A 98 -20.19 -14.90 2.13
N SER A 99 -20.25 -13.76 1.43
CA SER A 99 -20.01 -13.66 -0.01
C SER A 99 -18.84 -12.73 -0.33
N TRP A 100 -18.21 -13.00 -1.48
CA TRP A 100 -17.26 -12.10 -2.10
C TRP A 100 -17.96 -11.33 -3.22
N GLU A 101 -17.76 -10.02 -3.29
CA GLU A 101 -18.28 -9.18 -4.35
C GLU A 101 -17.16 -8.71 -5.26
N LEU A 102 -17.45 -8.61 -6.56
CA LEU A 102 -16.53 -8.13 -7.58
C LEU A 102 -16.36 -6.61 -7.45
N LEU A 103 -15.14 -6.15 -7.22
CA LEU A 103 -14.78 -4.74 -7.36
C LEU A 103 -14.35 -4.41 -8.78
N ALA A 104 -13.57 -5.28 -9.42
CA ALA A 104 -13.10 -5.04 -10.77
C ALA A 104 -12.66 -6.33 -11.46
N GLN A 105 -12.67 -6.31 -12.79
CA GLN A 105 -11.95 -7.30 -13.58
C GLN A 105 -11.43 -6.65 -14.87
N ALA A 106 -10.25 -7.07 -15.32
CA ALA A 106 -9.63 -6.57 -16.54
C ALA A 106 -8.69 -7.61 -17.16
N GLU A 107 -8.45 -7.50 -18.46
CA GLU A 107 -7.29 -8.12 -19.11
C GLU A 107 -6.10 -7.17 -18.97
N ILE A 108 -5.02 -7.62 -18.33
CA ILE A 108 -3.79 -6.85 -18.17
C ILE A 108 -2.59 -7.64 -18.68
N GLU A 109 -1.51 -6.95 -19.04
CA GLU A 109 -0.30 -7.59 -19.54
C GLU A 109 0.25 -8.62 -18.55
N ALA A 110 0.69 -9.76 -19.08
CA ALA A 110 1.34 -10.79 -18.29
C ALA A 110 2.63 -10.22 -17.65
N GLY A 111 2.86 -10.56 -16.39
CA GLY A 111 3.94 -9.95 -15.61
C GLY A 111 3.80 -10.11 -14.10
N ILE A 112 4.76 -9.50 -13.40
CA ILE A 112 4.81 -9.47 -11.93
C ILE A 112 4.56 -8.05 -11.44
N TYR A 113 3.55 -7.95 -10.59
CA TYR A 113 3.12 -6.74 -9.91
C TYR A 113 3.35 -6.92 -8.40
N ASN A 114 3.63 -5.83 -7.68
CA ASN A 114 4.02 -5.89 -6.27
C ASN A 114 3.25 -4.93 -5.35
N GLN A 115 2.43 -4.05 -5.92
CA GLN A 115 1.60 -3.11 -5.17
C GLN A 115 0.22 -3.00 -5.81
N ILE A 116 -0.80 -2.86 -4.97
CA ILE A 116 -2.19 -2.63 -5.36
C ILE A 116 -2.63 -1.33 -4.70
N ARG A 117 -3.24 -0.43 -5.47
CA ARG A 117 -3.84 0.80 -4.94
C ARG A 117 -5.34 0.76 -5.20
N LEU A 118 -6.10 1.00 -4.14
CA LEU A 118 -7.51 1.32 -4.23
C LEU A 118 -7.65 2.78 -3.82
N ASP A 119 -8.11 3.63 -4.72
CA ASP A 119 -8.49 4.99 -4.36
C ASP A 119 -9.88 4.91 -3.73
N VAL A 120 -10.02 5.47 -2.53
CA VAL A 120 -11.21 5.35 -1.68
C VAL A 120 -11.81 6.73 -1.53
N SER A 121 -12.81 7.02 -2.36
CA SER A 121 -13.44 8.33 -2.39
C SER A 121 -14.34 8.58 -1.17
N LYS A 122 -14.97 7.53 -0.63
CA LYS A 122 -15.89 7.68 0.50
C LYS A 122 -16.12 6.39 1.29
N VAL A 123 -16.31 6.55 2.60
CA VAL A 123 -16.86 5.50 3.48
C VAL A 123 -18.02 6.07 4.28
N VAL A 124 -19.20 5.45 4.18
CA VAL A 124 -20.40 5.85 4.94
C VAL A 124 -20.84 4.72 5.85
N VAL A 125 -20.81 4.99 7.15
CA VAL A 125 -21.33 4.10 8.19
C VAL A 125 -22.77 4.47 8.50
N VAL A 126 -23.66 3.49 8.40
CA VAL A 126 -25.07 3.63 8.77
C VAL A 126 -25.28 2.95 10.11
N MET A 127 -25.68 3.73 11.12
CA MET A 127 -26.00 3.24 12.45
C MET A 127 -27.37 2.53 12.47
N THR A 128 -27.64 1.74 13.52
CA THR A 128 -28.92 1.02 13.67
C THR A 128 -30.14 1.93 13.81
N ASP A 129 -29.97 3.16 14.29
CA ASP A 129 -31.01 4.19 14.36
C ASP A 129 -31.24 4.92 13.02
N GLY A 130 -30.48 4.58 11.97
CA GLY A 130 -30.56 5.18 10.65
C GLY A 130 -29.63 6.39 10.43
N THR A 131 -28.92 6.84 11.47
CA THR A 131 -27.93 7.92 11.35
C THR A 131 -26.81 7.52 10.39
N GLN A 132 -26.44 8.41 9.48
CA GLN A 132 -25.33 8.20 8.56
C GLN A 132 -24.14 9.08 8.94
N VAL A 133 -22.98 8.47 9.11
CA VAL A 133 -21.72 9.15 9.44
C VAL A 133 -20.70 8.82 8.37
N THR A 134 -20.09 9.85 7.77
CA THR A 134 -18.94 9.64 6.88
C THR A 134 -17.71 9.40 7.74
N ALA A 135 -17.04 8.27 7.53
CA ALA A 135 -15.83 7.94 8.27
C ALA A 135 -14.64 8.75 7.75
N GLN A 136 -13.79 9.22 8.67
CA GLN A 136 -12.49 9.79 8.32
C GLN A 136 -11.51 8.66 8.01
N LEU A 137 -10.93 8.69 6.82
CA LEU A 137 -9.86 7.79 6.39
C LEU A 137 -8.52 8.55 6.50
N PRO A 138 -7.43 7.95 7.03
CA PRO A 138 -6.12 8.61 7.11
C PRO A 138 -5.61 9.08 5.74
N SER A 139 -5.72 8.23 4.73
CA SER A 139 -5.40 8.55 3.32
C SER A 139 -6.60 8.28 2.45
N GLY A 140 -6.84 9.08 1.40
CA GLY A 140 -7.88 8.80 0.40
C GLY A 140 -7.61 7.57 -0.49
N GLU A 141 -6.67 6.72 -0.10
CA GLU A 141 -6.19 5.57 -0.86
C GLU A 141 -5.76 4.44 0.11
N LEU A 142 -5.86 3.19 -0.33
CA LEU A 142 -5.34 2.00 0.33
C LEU A 142 -4.28 1.34 -0.56
N LYS A 143 -3.01 1.43 -0.16
CA LYS A 143 -1.86 0.86 -0.88
C LYS A 143 -1.41 -0.46 -0.27
N LEU A 144 -1.94 -1.57 -0.77
CA LEU A 144 -1.59 -2.92 -0.33
C LEU A 144 -0.33 -3.40 -1.04
N VAL A 145 0.53 -4.14 -0.33
CA VAL A 145 1.75 -4.73 -0.88
C VAL A 145 1.56 -6.23 -1.00
N GLY A 146 1.84 -6.80 -2.17
CA GLY A 146 1.65 -8.24 -2.38
C GLY A 146 2.11 -8.66 -3.76
N LYS A 147 2.68 -9.87 -3.85
CA LYS A 147 3.10 -10.42 -5.13
C LYS A 147 1.89 -10.87 -5.93
N LEU A 148 1.63 -10.21 -7.05
CA LEU A 148 0.68 -10.63 -8.07
C LEU A 148 1.44 -11.12 -9.31
N VAL A 149 1.13 -12.34 -9.73
CA VAL A 149 1.62 -12.93 -10.97
C VAL A 149 0.45 -13.05 -11.94
N VAL A 150 0.57 -12.45 -13.11
CA VAL A 150 -0.38 -12.58 -14.22
C VAL A 150 0.30 -13.38 -15.32
N GLU A 151 -0.27 -14.53 -15.66
CA GLU A 151 0.22 -15.43 -16.72
C GLU A 151 -0.70 -15.33 -17.94
N SER A 152 -0.11 -15.47 -19.13
CA SER A 152 -0.84 -15.27 -20.40
C SER A 152 -1.97 -16.29 -20.56
N GLY A 153 -3.19 -15.82 -20.83
CA GLY A 153 -4.39 -16.63 -20.96
C GLY A 153 -4.90 -17.27 -19.66
N GLN A 154 -4.33 -16.92 -18.51
CA GLN A 154 -4.74 -17.42 -17.20
C GLN A 154 -5.50 -16.35 -16.41
N THR A 155 -6.17 -16.78 -15.33
CA THR A 155 -6.82 -15.86 -14.38
C THR A 155 -5.99 -15.73 -13.12
N SER A 156 -5.86 -14.51 -12.61
CA SER A 156 -5.30 -14.19 -11.30
C SER A 156 -6.33 -13.42 -10.46
N THR A 157 -6.26 -13.56 -9.14
CA THR A 157 -7.19 -12.91 -8.21
C THR A 157 -6.46 -12.08 -7.17
N ILE A 158 -7.00 -10.91 -6.86
CA ILE A 158 -6.74 -10.17 -5.62
C ILE A 158 -8.00 -10.26 -4.78
N ALA A 159 -7.93 -10.93 -3.63
CA ALA A 159 -9.03 -11.07 -2.69
C ALA A 159 -8.72 -10.29 -1.41
N ILE A 160 -9.56 -9.30 -1.09
CA ILE A 160 -9.41 -8.37 0.04
C ILE A 160 -10.53 -8.65 1.05
N ASP A 161 -10.18 -9.27 2.18
CA ASP A 161 -11.07 -9.47 3.32
C ASP A 161 -10.86 -8.34 4.32
N PHE A 162 -11.78 -7.37 4.36
CA PHE A 162 -11.77 -6.32 5.37
C PHE A 162 -12.02 -6.93 6.74
N LEU A 163 -11.34 -6.38 7.75
CA LEU A 163 -11.57 -6.72 9.15
C LEU A 163 -12.19 -5.50 9.83
N LEU A 164 -13.49 -5.27 9.62
CA LEU A 164 -14.16 -4.06 10.10
C LEU A 164 -14.13 -3.91 11.63
N ASP A 165 -14.12 -5.01 12.38
CA ASP A 165 -13.97 -5.03 13.84
C ASP A 165 -12.64 -4.46 14.34
N LYS A 166 -11.61 -4.51 13.50
CA LYS A 166 -10.27 -3.95 13.73
C LYS A 166 -10.03 -2.62 13.02
N SER A 167 -10.87 -2.29 12.05
CA SER A 167 -10.70 -1.12 11.19
C SER A 167 -11.49 0.08 11.66
N LEU A 168 -12.68 -0.13 12.25
CA LEU A 168 -13.60 0.94 12.62
C LEU A 168 -13.39 1.41 14.05
N HIS A 169 -13.20 2.71 14.22
CA HIS A 169 -13.08 3.38 15.50
C HIS A 169 -14.19 4.42 15.64
N ILE A 170 -15.05 4.25 16.64
CA ILE A 170 -16.10 5.22 17.00
C ILE A 170 -15.57 6.06 18.16
N THR A 171 -15.50 7.38 17.96
CA THR A 171 -15.01 8.32 18.97
C THR A 171 -16.06 8.54 20.06
N GLY A 172 -15.66 9.10 21.20
CA GLY A 172 -16.59 9.41 22.30
C GLY A 172 -17.70 10.41 21.94
N ASN A 173 -17.52 11.19 20.87
CA ASN A 173 -18.52 12.13 20.34
C ASN A 173 -19.28 11.58 19.11
N GLY A 174 -19.17 10.29 18.81
CA GLY A 174 -19.94 9.61 17.76
C GLY A 174 -19.43 9.81 16.33
N LYS A 175 -18.28 10.46 16.14
CA LYS A 175 -17.60 10.45 14.84
C LYS A 175 -16.99 9.08 14.57
N VAL A 176 -16.70 8.81 13.30
CA VAL A 176 -16.16 7.53 12.86
C VAL A 176 -14.82 7.75 12.15
N ILE A 177 -13.85 6.91 12.47
CA ILE A 177 -12.55 6.83 11.81
C ILE A 177 -12.41 5.40 11.28
N LEU A 178 -11.96 5.24 10.04
CA LEU A 178 -11.62 3.95 9.46
C LEU A 178 -10.10 3.91 9.28
N THR A 179 -9.40 3.02 9.97
CA THR A 179 -8.00 2.68 9.68
C THR A 179 -7.98 1.24 9.15
N PRO A 180 -8.06 1.03 7.82
CA PRO A 180 -8.31 -0.28 7.25
C PRO A 180 -7.30 -1.32 7.72
N VAL A 181 -7.82 -2.46 8.16
CA VAL A 181 -7.09 -3.71 8.35
C VAL A 181 -7.72 -4.74 7.44
N VAL A 182 -6.92 -5.38 6.60
CA VAL A 182 -7.38 -6.37 5.62
C VAL A 182 -6.53 -7.63 5.70
N LYS A 183 -7.13 -8.78 5.41
CA LYS A 183 -6.40 -9.94 4.92
C LYS A 183 -6.37 -9.88 3.40
N LEU A 184 -5.17 -9.95 2.85
CA LEU A 184 -4.92 -10.00 1.43
C LEU A 184 -4.58 -11.44 1.05
N GLU A 185 -5.28 -11.97 0.07
CA GLU A 185 -4.91 -13.23 -0.59
C GLU A 185 -4.83 -13.00 -2.10
N ILE A 186 -3.68 -13.35 -2.70
CA ILE A 186 -3.48 -13.25 -4.14
C ILE A 186 -3.20 -14.64 -4.69
N LYS A 187 -3.89 -15.02 -5.78
CA LYS A 187 -3.69 -16.29 -6.48
C LYS A 187 -3.40 -16.07 -7.95
N SER A 188 -2.50 -16.87 -8.50
CA SER A 188 -2.31 -17.05 -9.95
C SER A 188 -2.94 -18.36 -10.41
N ASN A 189 -3.17 -18.52 -11.70
CA ASN A 189 -3.79 -19.74 -12.27
C ASN A 189 -5.09 -20.13 -11.57
N ALA A 190 -5.90 -19.13 -11.22
CA ALA A 190 -7.10 -19.29 -10.44
C ALA A 190 -8.28 -19.77 -11.29
N ASN A 191 -9.11 -20.64 -10.72
CA ASN A 191 -10.42 -20.96 -11.28
C ASN A 191 -11.46 -20.09 -10.57
N VAL A 192 -12.05 -19.14 -11.29
CA VAL A 192 -12.92 -18.10 -10.74
C VAL A 192 -14.21 -18.04 -11.52
N GLU A 193 -15.32 -18.12 -10.80
CA GLU A 193 -16.65 -17.82 -11.34
C GLU A 193 -17.13 -16.48 -10.80
N VAL A 194 -17.70 -15.68 -11.69
CA VAL A 194 -18.38 -14.42 -11.35
C VAL A 194 -19.80 -14.55 -11.89
N ASP A 195 -20.79 -14.45 -11.02
CA ASP A 195 -22.19 -14.58 -11.41
C ASP A 195 -22.83 -13.26 -11.86
N SER A 196 -24.11 -13.29 -12.24
CA SER A 196 -24.84 -12.11 -12.68
C SER A 196 -25.13 -11.09 -11.56
N ALA A 197 -24.91 -11.47 -10.31
CA ALA A 197 -25.04 -10.60 -9.14
C ALA A 197 -23.67 -10.10 -8.65
N ASN A 198 -22.62 -10.21 -9.49
CA ASN A 198 -21.24 -9.85 -9.15
C ASN A 198 -20.67 -10.63 -7.96
N THR A 199 -21.25 -11.78 -7.60
CA THR A 199 -20.67 -12.64 -6.57
C THR A 199 -19.50 -13.42 -7.15
N VAL A 200 -18.37 -13.40 -6.47
CA VAL A 200 -17.13 -14.06 -6.88
C VAL A 200 -16.95 -15.37 -6.12
N THR A 201 -16.68 -16.46 -6.83
CA THR A 201 -16.31 -17.76 -6.24
C THR A 201 -14.93 -18.18 -6.74
N ILE A 202 -13.94 -18.20 -5.85
CA ILE A 202 -12.57 -18.63 -6.15
C ILE A 202 -12.42 -20.10 -5.74
N LYS A 203 -12.41 -21.01 -6.73
CA LYS A 203 -12.42 -22.47 -6.51
C LYS A 203 -11.03 -23.05 -6.27
N SER A 204 -10.04 -22.53 -6.99
CA SER A 204 -8.64 -22.99 -6.93
C SER A 204 -7.69 -21.89 -7.39
N GLY A 205 -6.39 -22.10 -7.21
CA GLY A 205 -5.31 -21.22 -7.68
C GLY A 205 -4.03 -21.44 -6.88
N ARG A 206 -2.90 -21.02 -7.40
CA ARG A 206 -1.61 -21.01 -6.68
C ARG A 206 -1.54 -19.75 -5.83
N ILE A 207 -1.42 -19.89 -4.52
CA ILE A 207 -1.28 -18.75 -3.60
C ILE A 207 0.10 -18.11 -3.84
N GLU A 208 0.09 -16.83 -4.21
CA GLU A 208 1.29 -16.00 -4.39
C GLU A 208 1.53 -15.10 -3.16
N GLU A 209 0.46 -14.67 -2.51
CA GLU A 209 0.47 -13.80 -1.34
C GLU A 209 -0.64 -14.19 -0.36
N SER A 210 -0.31 -14.15 0.94
CA SER A 210 -1.29 -14.28 2.02
C SER A 210 -0.76 -13.53 3.24
N SER A 211 -1.33 -12.36 3.52
CA SER A 211 -0.88 -11.49 4.60
C SER A 211 -2.03 -10.73 5.24
N THR A 212 -1.82 -10.29 6.48
CA THR A 212 -2.66 -9.25 7.09
C THR A 212 -1.93 -7.92 6.99
N GLN A 213 -2.62 -6.87 6.59
CA GLN A 213 -2.05 -5.53 6.40
C GLN A 213 -2.99 -4.51 7.03
N GLY A 214 -2.43 -3.49 7.67
CA GLY A 214 -3.21 -2.42 8.28
C GLY A 214 -2.61 -1.05 8.06
N MET A 215 -3.47 -0.06 7.95
CA MET A 215 -3.11 1.35 7.78
C MET A 215 -2.85 2.01 9.14
N ASP A 216 -1.77 2.77 9.25
CA ASP A 216 -1.54 3.64 10.39
C ASP A 216 -2.29 4.97 10.27
N ILE A 217 -2.22 5.78 11.33
CA ILE A 217 -2.90 7.08 11.39
C ILE A 217 -2.36 8.09 10.38
N ASP A 218 -1.20 7.83 9.75
CA ASP A 218 -0.58 8.67 8.73
C ASP A 218 -0.96 8.23 7.31
N GLY A 219 -1.78 7.19 7.16
CA GLY A 219 -2.18 6.63 5.85
C GLY A 219 -1.19 5.63 5.26
N THR A 220 -0.20 5.19 6.03
CA THR A 220 0.79 4.21 5.57
C THR A 220 0.35 2.80 5.93
N VAL A 221 0.27 1.92 4.94
CA VAL A 221 -0.02 0.49 5.13
C VAL A 221 1.23 -0.25 5.60
N LYS A 222 1.04 -1.13 6.58
CA LYS A 222 2.09 -1.96 7.20
C LYS A 222 1.63 -3.40 7.33
N ASN A 223 2.55 -4.34 7.20
CA ASN A 223 2.28 -5.76 7.46
C ASN A 223 1.98 -6.00 8.95
N ASN A 224 0.93 -6.77 9.22
CA ASN A 224 0.47 -7.19 10.54
C ASN A 224 0.32 -6.02 11.54
N PHE A 225 -0.21 -4.91 11.06
CA PHE A 225 -0.41 -3.70 11.85
C PHE A 225 -1.90 -3.45 12.13
N GLU A 226 -2.19 -2.91 13.30
CA GLU A 226 -3.52 -2.48 13.73
C GLU A 226 -3.33 -1.28 14.67
N VAL A 227 -4.18 -0.26 14.55
CA VAL A 227 -4.13 0.89 15.45
C VAL A 227 -4.77 0.49 16.79
N THR A 228 -3.97 0.53 17.85
CA THR A 228 -4.39 0.18 19.22
C THR A 228 -4.54 1.40 20.14
N SER A 229 -4.29 2.61 19.61
CA SER A 229 -4.46 3.86 20.33
C SER A 229 -5.93 4.26 20.38
N ASP A 230 -6.31 5.05 21.38
CA ASP A 230 -7.61 5.70 21.38
C ASP A 230 -7.58 6.80 20.30
N LEU A 231 -8.59 6.84 19.44
CA LEU A 231 -8.68 7.80 18.33
C LEU A 231 -9.82 8.80 18.54
N ASP A 232 -9.57 10.06 18.22
CA ASP A 232 -10.57 11.14 18.11
C ASP A 232 -10.28 12.00 16.87
N LEU A 233 -11.14 12.99 16.60
CA LEU A 233 -11.03 13.91 15.48
C LEU A 233 -11.03 15.37 15.91
N ILE A 234 -9.93 16.05 15.60
CA ILE A 234 -9.77 17.51 15.69
C ILE A 234 -10.05 18.09 14.31
N GLY A 235 -11.28 18.54 14.08
CA GLY A 235 -11.76 18.79 12.71
C GLY A 235 -11.76 17.47 11.93
N ASN A 236 -10.91 17.39 10.89
CA ASN A 236 -10.66 16.19 10.08
C ASN A 236 -9.34 15.49 10.43
N THR A 237 -8.55 16.04 11.36
CA THR A 237 -7.27 15.46 11.77
C THR A 237 -7.50 14.34 12.77
N ILE A 238 -6.92 13.18 12.49
CA ILE A 238 -6.92 12.02 13.38
C ILE A 238 -5.99 12.30 14.55
N HIS A 239 -6.55 12.40 15.74
CA HIS A 239 -5.78 12.51 16.98
C HIS A 239 -5.69 11.12 17.62
N ALA A 240 -4.47 10.59 17.73
CA ALA A 240 -4.21 9.35 18.43
C ALA A 240 -3.63 9.62 19.81
N SER A 241 -4.25 9.04 20.84
CA SER A 241 -3.81 9.12 22.24
C SER A 241 -3.48 7.73 22.75
N THR A 242 -2.34 7.60 23.43
CA THR A 242 -1.93 6.36 24.11
C THR A 242 -1.91 6.56 25.62
N LYS A 243 -2.32 5.56 26.39
CA LYS A 243 -2.31 5.60 27.86
C LYS A 243 -0.92 5.89 28.44
N SER A 244 0.15 5.53 27.73
CA SER A 244 1.54 5.79 28.13
C SER A 244 1.99 7.24 27.90
N GLN A 245 1.30 8.00 27.05
CA GLN A 245 1.65 9.38 26.68
C GLN A 245 0.60 10.36 27.22
N SER A 246 0.69 10.69 28.51
CA SER A 246 -0.23 11.65 29.12
C SER A 246 -0.11 13.04 28.47
N GLU A 247 -1.24 13.57 28.00
CA GLU A 247 -1.36 14.93 27.45
C GLU A 247 -1.66 15.98 28.53
N GLY A 248 -1.86 15.56 29.78
CA GLY A 248 -2.13 16.44 30.90
C GLY A 248 -0.97 17.40 31.22
N GLY A 249 -1.28 18.67 31.43
CA GLY A 249 -0.31 19.70 31.80
C GLY A 249 0.59 20.18 30.64
N LEU A 250 0.32 19.75 29.40
CA LEU A 250 0.98 20.29 28.22
C LEU A 250 0.56 21.74 27.97
N LYS A 251 1.52 22.58 27.56
CA LYS A 251 1.24 23.99 27.21
C LYS A 251 0.69 24.11 25.79
N ILE A 252 1.08 23.19 24.91
CA ILE A 252 0.62 23.12 23.53
C ILE A 252 -0.32 21.91 23.42
N SER A 253 -1.58 22.16 23.07
CA SER A 253 -2.54 21.10 22.77
C SER A 253 -2.30 20.50 21.39
N ALA A 254 -2.87 19.33 21.12
CA ALA A 254 -2.87 18.71 19.79
C ALA A 254 -3.38 19.67 18.72
N ALA A 255 -4.53 20.32 18.95
CA ALA A 255 -5.10 21.31 18.04
C ALA A 255 -4.18 22.51 17.78
N LYS A 256 -3.48 22.99 18.82
CA LYS A 256 -2.51 24.08 18.62
C LYS A 256 -1.28 23.61 17.85
N ALA A 257 -0.84 22.37 18.06
CA ALA A 257 0.26 21.78 17.33
C ALA A 257 -0.06 21.60 15.84
N THR A 258 -1.28 21.16 15.50
CA THR A 258 -1.72 21.05 14.09
C THR A 258 -1.72 22.41 13.40
N ASP A 259 -2.19 23.46 14.08
CA ASP A 259 -2.15 24.83 13.55
C ASP A 259 -0.71 25.32 13.30
N LEU A 260 0.19 25.06 14.26
CA LEU A 260 1.61 25.44 14.15
C LEU A 260 2.31 24.68 13.02
N ALA A 261 2.05 23.38 12.89
CA ALA A 261 2.61 22.57 11.83
C ALA A 261 2.17 23.06 10.45
N LYS A 262 0.88 23.37 10.27
CA LYS A 262 0.37 23.96 9.02
C LYS A 262 0.95 25.36 8.75
N ALA A 263 1.05 26.20 9.78
CA ALA A 263 1.63 27.54 9.66
C ALA A 263 3.13 27.54 9.33
N SER A 264 3.84 26.43 9.59
CA SER A 264 5.25 26.26 9.24
C SER A 264 5.52 26.10 7.75
N ALA A 265 4.47 25.89 6.94
CA ALA A 265 4.53 25.58 5.51
C ALA A 265 5.32 24.28 5.17
N GLN A 266 5.61 23.43 6.16
CA GLN A 266 6.19 22.10 5.95
C GLN A 266 5.13 21.05 5.57
N ILE A 267 3.86 21.35 5.81
CA ILE A 267 2.67 20.61 5.37
C ILE A 267 1.58 21.60 4.96
N ASP A 268 0.82 21.27 3.93
CA ASP A 268 -0.38 22.02 3.50
C ASP A 268 -1.68 21.36 4.01
N THR A 269 -1.62 20.04 4.22
CA THR A 269 -2.75 19.20 4.65
C THR A 269 -2.33 18.42 5.89
N VAL A 270 -3.09 18.55 6.97
CA VAL A 270 -2.85 17.82 8.22
C VAL A 270 -3.72 16.57 8.23
N ILE A 271 -3.10 15.40 8.41
CA ILE A 271 -3.77 14.10 8.45
C ILE A 271 -3.91 13.62 9.89
N SER A 272 -2.83 13.68 10.66
CA SER A 272 -2.76 13.07 11.98
C SER A 272 -2.04 13.95 12.99
N VAL A 273 -2.26 13.67 14.27
CA VAL A 273 -1.45 14.17 15.38
C VAL A 273 -1.39 13.13 16.49
N GLN A 274 -0.20 12.91 17.03
CA GLN A 274 0.00 12.07 18.21
C GLN A 274 1.11 12.63 19.10
N LEU A 275 0.99 12.41 20.41
CA LEU A 275 2.04 12.76 21.36
C LEU A 275 3.07 11.63 21.45
N ILE A 276 4.34 11.95 21.24
CA ILE A 276 5.46 11.03 21.43
C ILE A 276 6.51 11.62 22.37
N THR A 277 7.44 10.78 22.82
CA THR A 277 8.63 11.23 23.53
C THR A 277 9.85 11.06 22.64
N GLN A 278 10.53 12.15 22.30
CA GLN A 278 11.77 12.17 21.53
C GLN A 278 12.84 12.93 22.30
N ASN A 279 14.03 12.34 22.47
CA ASN A 279 15.14 12.96 23.21
C ASN A 279 14.73 13.45 24.62
N ASN A 280 13.97 12.63 25.35
CA ASN A 280 13.40 12.93 26.67
C ASN A 280 12.48 14.16 26.72
N LYS A 281 11.97 14.63 25.56
CA LYS A 281 10.99 15.70 25.46
C LYS A 281 9.71 15.19 24.85
N LYS A 282 8.59 15.69 25.36
CA LYS A 282 7.27 15.48 24.74
C LYS A 282 7.16 16.36 23.50
N VAL A 283 6.88 15.72 22.37
CA VAL A 283 6.69 16.38 21.09
C VAL A 283 5.43 15.85 20.43
N TRP A 284 4.68 16.74 19.79
CA TRP A 284 3.60 16.38 18.90
C TRP A 284 4.19 15.98 17.56
N GLN A 285 4.00 14.73 17.16
CA GLN A 285 4.22 14.28 15.80
C GLN A 285 2.96 14.58 15.00
N VAL A 286 3.07 15.47 14.02
CA VAL A 286 1.97 15.86 13.13
C VAL A 286 2.25 15.30 11.74
N GLY A 287 1.45 14.32 11.32
CA GLY A 287 1.51 13.73 9.99
C GLY A 287 0.67 14.52 9.00
N GLY A 288 1.13 14.65 7.77
CA GLY A 288 0.43 15.40 6.73
C GLY A 288 1.06 15.27 5.35
N LEU A 289 0.58 16.10 4.43
CA LEU A 289 1.10 16.18 3.06
C LEU A 289 1.70 17.56 2.81
N LEU A 290 2.71 17.59 1.96
CA LEU A 290 3.20 18.80 1.29
C LEU A 290 3.25 18.52 -0.21
N ASN A 291 2.40 19.18 -0.99
CA ASN A 291 2.23 18.92 -2.42
C ASN A 291 2.01 17.42 -2.71
N LEU A 292 1.11 16.79 -1.96
CA LEU A 292 0.78 15.36 -2.02
C LEU A 292 1.91 14.41 -1.59
N ILE A 293 3.03 14.93 -1.06
CA ILE A 293 4.12 14.10 -0.53
C ILE A 293 3.96 13.99 0.98
N PRO A 294 3.91 12.76 1.55
CA PRO A 294 3.87 12.56 3.00
C PRO A 294 5.04 13.24 3.72
N LYS A 295 4.71 13.94 4.79
CA LYS A 295 5.65 14.65 5.67
C LYS A 295 5.22 14.52 7.12
N ILE A 296 6.20 14.57 8.00
CA ILE A 296 6.01 14.61 9.44
C ILE A 296 6.65 15.89 9.96
N VAL A 297 5.89 16.64 10.75
CA VAL A 297 6.35 17.84 11.45
C VAL A 297 6.29 17.58 12.94
N TYR A 298 7.36 17.92 13.66
CA TYR A 298 7.41 17.76 15.11
C TYR A 298 7.28 19.12 15.80
N VAL A 299 6.37 19.21 16.78
CA VAL A 299 6.13 20.44 17.54
C VAL A 299 6.42 20.17 19.02
N ASP A 300 7.35 20.92 19.62
CA ASP A 300 7.66 20.79 21.05
C ASP A 300 6.40 21.10 21.89
N ALA A 301 5.98 20.15 22.73
CA ALA A 301 4.70 20.23 23.43
C ALA A 301 4.67 21.28 24.56
N THR A 302 5.81 21.92 24.85
CA THR A 302 5.93 22.97 25.87
C THR A 302 6.09 24.35 25.24
N SER A 303 6.95 24.48 24.23
CA SER A 303 7.33 25.76 23.62
C SER A 303 6.56 26.07 22.33
N GLY A 304 6.03 25.06 21.65
CA GLY A 304 5.39 25.22 20.34
C GLY A 304 6.38 25.41 19.18
N VAL A 305 7.69 25.31 19.45
CA VAL A 305 8.72 25.42 18.43
C VAL A 305 8.72 24.16 17.56
N ILE A 306 8.81 24.34 16.23
CA ILE A 306 9.03 23.24 15.29
C ILE A 306 10.42 22.67 15.55
N VAL A 307 10.51 21.40 15.88
CA VAL A 307 11.78 20.71 16.07
C VAL A 307 12.14 20.00 14.77
N ASN A 308 13.28 20.36 14.18
CA ASN A 308 13.80 19.62 13.05
C ASN A 308 14.18 18.23 13.54
N SER A 309 13.57 17.18 12.98
CA SER A 309 14.14 15.85 13.13
C SER A 309 15.49 15.88 12.44
N SER A 310 16.58 15.84 13.20
CA SER A 310 17.84 15.34 12.67
C SER A 310 17.50 14.01 12.00
N ALA A 311 17.76 13.88 10.70
CA ALA A 311 17.58 12.63 9.99
C ALA A 311 18.35 11.53 10.76
N GLY A 312 17.61 10.68 11.47
CA GLY A 312 18.11 9.44 12.02
C GLY A 312 18.12 8.43 10.87
N GLN A 313 19.32 8.01 10.51
CA GLN A 313 19.62 6.91 9.60
C GLN A 313 18.90 5.62 9.99
#